data_AF-A0A2H0I2N1-F1
#
_entry.id   AF-A0A2H0I2N1-F1
#
_cell.length_a   1.000
_cell.length_b   1.000
_cell.length_c   1.000
_cell.angle_alpha   90.00
_cell.angle_beta   90.00
_cell.angle_gamma   90.00
#
_symmetry.space_group_name_H-M   'P 1'
#
loop_
_entity.id
_entity.type
_entity.pdbx_description
1 polymer ?
#
loop_
_entity_poly.entity_id
_entity_poly.type
_entity_poly.pdbx_seq_one_letter_code
_entity_poly.pdbx_strand_id
1 'polypeptide(L)'
;MSTLAIDYGTKKIGLAVAVEEIAFPVAIIATKEVFSYLPKIVKERGVDTIIIGIANHMDGSVSDQATRTRKFQQKLRNLLPKDIKYIEWDERLTTFEAKNSMDPFGKDPRKAIDDVAASIFLQSYLDSTKKSKNNL
;
A
#
# COMPACT_ATOMS: atom_id res chain seq x y z
N MET A 1 -5.61 11.23 -12.16
CA MET A 1 -5.43 9.82 -11.79
C MET A 1 -5.58 9.74 -10.27
N SER A 2 -6.55 8.98 -9.77
CA SER A 2 -6.78 8.83 -8.33
C SER A 2 -6.26 7.48 -7.88
N THR A 3 -5.13 7.50 -7.18
CA THR A 3 -4.40 6.29 -6.79
C THR A 3 -4.67 5.96 -5.33
N LEU A 4 -5.07 4.73 -5.05
CA LEU A 4 -5.22 4.18 -3.71
C LEU A 4 -4.14 3.14 -3.46
N ALA A 5 -3.40 3.26 -2.36
CA ALA A 5 -2.56 2.20 -1.85
C ALA A 5 -3.29 1.34 -0.84
N ILE A 6 -3.01 0.04 -0.88
CA ILE A 6 -3.47 -0.96 0.08
C ILE A 6 -2.26 -1.74 0.60
N ASP A 7 -1.96 -1.52 1.88
CA ASP A 7 -1.05 -2.36 2.64
C ASP A 7 -1.86 -3.47 3.32
N TYR A 8 -1.73 -4.68 2.79
CA TYR A 8 -2.50 -5.83 3.25
C TYR A 8 -1.82 -6.51 4.44
N GLY A 9 -2.40 -6.33 5.63
CA GLY A 9 -2.13 -7.17 6.80
C GLY A 9 -3.24 -8.20 7.03
N THR A 10 -2.91 -9.28 7.76
CA THR A 10 -3.89 -10.35 8.08
C THR A 10 -4.93 -9.92 9.12
N LYS A 11 -4.63 -8.92 9.95
CA LYS A 11 -5.52 -8.39 10.99
C LYS A 11 -6.12 -7.03 10.63
N LYS A 12 -5.29 -6.16 10.04
CA LYS A 12 -5.63 -4.80 9.66
C LYS A 12 -5.06 -4.50 8.27
N ILE A 13 -5.69 -3.58 7.58
CA ILE A 13 -5.28 -3.08 6.26
C ILE A 13 -5.11 -1.57 6.37
N GLY A 14 -3.94 -1.07 5.97
CA GLY A 14 -3.68 0.34 5.83
C GLY A 14 -4.10 0.85 4.46
N LEU A 15 -4.75 2.00 4.41
CA LEU A 15 -5.18 2.67 3.17
C LEU A 15 -4.58 4.06 3.09
N ALA A 16 -4.09 4.42 1.90
CA ALA A 16 -3.63 5.77 1.59
C ALA A 16 -4.03 6.18 0.18
N VAL A 17 -4.24 7.47 -0.06
CA VAL A 17 -4.57 8.02 -1.38
C VAL A 17 -3.52 9.02 -1.81
N ALA A 18 -3.31 9.13 -3.11
CA ALA A 18 -2.50 10.19 -3.70
C ALA A 18 -3.42 11.33 -4.17
N VAL A 19 -3.07 12.56 -3.78
CA VAL A 19 -3.60 13.77 -4.41
C VAL A 19 -2.42 14.43 -5.11
N GLU A 20 -2.53 14.54 -6.44
CA GLU A 20 -1.42 14.90 -7.32
C GLU A 20 -0.24 13.92 -7.13
N GLU A 21 0.81 14.35 -6.44
CA GLU A 21 2.04 13.58 -6.25
C GLU A 21 2.38 13.35 -4.77
N ILE A 22 1.44 13.63 -3.88
CA ILE A 22 1.60 13.52 -2.43
C ILE A 22 0.63 12.48 -1.90
N ALA A 23 1.14 11.54 -1.11
CA ALA A 23 0.37 10.49 -0.47
C ALA A 23 -0.13 10.91 0.92
N PHE A 24 -1.40 10.59 1.20
CA PHE A 24 -2.05 10.87 2.49
C PHE A 24 -2.69 9.60 3.06
N PRO A 25 -2.58 9.36 4.37
CA PRO A 25 -3.26 8.25 5.02
C PRO A 25 -4.78 8.47 4.96
N VAL A 26 -5.54 7.38 4.79
CA VAL A 26 -7.01 7.41 4.76
C VAL A 26 -7.59 6.74 5.98
N ALA A 27 -7.22 5.49 6.22
CA ALA A 27 -7.79 4.68 7.29
C ALA A 27 -6.94 3.43 7.53
N ILE A 28 -7.08 2.89 8.74
CA ILE A 28 -6.76 1.50 9.02
C ILE A 28 -8.07 0.76 9.26
N ILE A 29 -8.32 -0.30 8.49
CA ILE A 29 -9.56 -1.07 8.53
C ILE A 29 -9.23 -2.49 8.99
N ALA A 30 -10.09 -3.11 9.80
CA ALA A 30 -9.95 -4.53 10.09
C ALA A 30 -10.07 -5.34 8.78
N THR A 31 -9.18 -6.30 8.55
CA THR A 31 -9.14 -7.07 7.29
C THR A 31 -10.46 -7.75 6.95
N LYS A 32 -11.23 -8.15 7.98
CA LYS A 32 -12.56 -8.76 7.82
C LYS A 32 -13.63 -7.81 7.28
N GLU A 33 -13.45 -6.50 7.47
CA GLU A 33 -14.42 -5.45 7.11
C GLU A 33 -14.08 -4.77 5.77
N VAL A 34 -12.86 -4.94 5.25
CA VAL A 34 -12.39 -4.20 4.08
C VAL A 34 -13.32 -4.32 2.87
N PHE A 35 -13.92 -5.49 2.62
CA PHE A 35 -14.79 -5.69 1.46
C PHE A 35 -16.11 -4.90 1.54
N SER A 36 -16.57 -4.50 2.73
CA SER A 36 -17.74 -3.62 2.86
C SER A 36 -17.40 -2.13 2.78
N TYR A 37 -16.17 -1.74 3.13
CA TYR A 37 -15.76 -0.33 3.14
C TYR A 37 -15.10 0.11 1.84
N LEU A 38 -14.27 -0.73 1.24
CA LEU A 38 -13.44 -0.35 0.10
C LEU A 38 -14.25 0.11 -1.14
N PRO A 39 -15.39 -0.50 -1.50
CA PRO A 39 -16.20 -0.01 -2.61
C PRO A 39 -16.70 1.42 -2.43
N LYS A 40 -16.99 1.84 -1.18
CA LYS A 40 -17.41 3.21 -0.87
C LYS A 40 -16.27 4.19 -1.10
N ILE A 41 -15.08 3.87 -0.57
CA ILE A 41 -13.87 4.69 -0.74
C ILE A 41 -13.52 4.85 -2.22
N VAL A 42 -13.52 3.73 -2.97
CA VAL A 42 -13.24 3.72 -4.41
C VAL A 42 -14.19 4.63 -5.17
N LYS A 43 -15.49 4.55 -4.87
CA LYS A 43 -16.51 5.39 -5.52
C LYS A 43 -16.38 6.87 -5.13
N GLU A 44 -16.28 7.17 -3.84
CA GLU A 44 -16.23 8.54 -3.31
C GLU A 44 -14.99 9.30 -3.79
N ARG A 45 -13.85 8.61 -3.92
CA ARG A 45 -12.56 9.18 -4.32
C ARG A 45 -12.28 9.06 -5.82
N GLY A 46 -13.18 8.43 -6.59
CA GLY A 46 -13.01 8.19 -8.02
C GLY A 46 -11.73 7.41 -8.35
N VAL A 47 -11.41 6.39 -7.56
CA VAL A 47 -10.15 5.61 -7.69
C VAL A 47 -10.14 4.86 -9.02
N ASP A 48 -9.10 5.09 -9.80
CA ASP A 48 -8.84 4.41 -11.08
C ASP A 48 -7.66 3.42 -11.00
N THR A 49 -6.82 3.57 -9.98
CA THR A 49 -5.60 2.77 -9.81
C THR A 49 -5.43 2.35 -8.36
N ILE A 50 -5.20 1.05 -8.14
CA ILE A 50 -4.90 0.47 -6.83
C ILE A 50 -3.47 -0.09 -6.82
N ILE A 51 -2.64 0.40 -5.92
CA ILE A 51 -1.29 -0.11 -5.64
C ILE A 51 -1.38 -1.05 -4.45
N ILE A 52 -0.82 -2.26 -4.58
CA ILE A 52 -0.87 -3.29 -3.55
C ILE A 52 0.56 -3.70 -3.18
N GLY A 53 0.88 -3.61 -1.90
CA GLY A 53 2.17 -4.02 -1.36
C GLY A 53 2.33 -5.54 -1.37
N ILE A 54 3.42 -6.03 -1.95
CA ILE A 54 3.76 -7.46 -1.95
C ILE A 54 5.09 -7.68 -1.24
N ALA A 55 5.02 -8.38 -0.10
CA ALA A 55 6.19 -8.74 0.69
C ALA A 55 6.73 -10.11 0.26
N ASN A 56 7.63 -10.15 -0.74
CA ASN A 56 8.37 -11.38 -1.08
C ASN A 56 9.53 -11.61 -0.10
N HIS A 57 10.12 -12.80 -0.12
CA HIS A 57 11.37 -13.06 0.60
C HIS A 57 12.54 -12.27 -0.01
N MET A 58 13.62 -12.08 0.77
CA MET A 58 14.79 -11.30 0.32
C MET A 58 15.50 -11.91 -0.88
N ASP A 59 15.43 -13.24 -1.04
CA ASP A 59 15.94 -13.98 -2.20
C ASP A 59 15.03 -13.91 -3.43
N GLY A 60 13.90 -13.18 -3.33
CA GLY A 60 12.91 -13.04 -4.39
C GLY A 60 11.87 -14.16 -4.45
N SER A 61 11.96 -15.18 -3.60
CA SER A 61 10.94 -16.23 -3.53
C SER A 61 9.61 -15.70 -2.96
N VAL A 62 8.50 -16.30 -3.40
CA VAL A 62 7.14 -15.87 -2.99
C VAL A 62 6.89 -16.27 -1.54
N SER A 63 6.51 -15.30 -0.71
CA SER A 63 6.14 -15.59 0.67
C SER A 63 4.68 -16.02 0.82
N ASP A 64 4.36 -16.61 1.98
CA ASP A 64 2.97 -16.87 2.37
C ASP A 64 2.12 -15.60 2.41
N GLN A 65 2.72 -14.48 2.83
CA GLN A 65 2.04 -13.18 2.87
C GLN A 65 1.73 -12.69 1.46
N ALA A 66 2.69 -12.77 0.53
CA ALA A 66 2.48 -12.43 -0.88
C ALA A 66 1.36 -13.27 -1.50
N THR A 67 1.31 -14.57 -1.21
CA THR A 67 0.23 -15.47 -1.65
C THR A 67 -1.14 -15.03 -1.11
N ARG A 68 -1.21 -14.64 0.17
CA ARG A 68 -2.45 -14.13 0.78
C ARG A 68 -2.88 -12.81 0.17
N THR A 69 -1.94 -11.88 -0.05
CA THR A 69 -2.21 -10.59 -0.68
C THR A 69 -2.75 -10.75 -2.10
N ARG A 70 -2.18 -11.64 -2.91
CA ARG A 70 -2.70 -11.91 -4.26
C ARG A 70 -4.10 -12.51 -4.26
N LYS A 71 -4.40 -13.43 -3.33
CA LYS A 71 -5.77 -13.95 -3.15
C LYS A 71 -6.74 -12.83 -2.75
N PHE A 72 -6.30 -11.92 -1.89
CA PHE A 72 -7.08 -10.73 -1.52
C PHE A 72 -7.33 -9.81 -2.73
N GLN A 73 -6.29 -9.50 -3.52
CA GLN A 73 -6.41 -8.73 -4.76
C GLN A 73 -7.38 -9.36 -5.75
N GLN A 74 -7.36 -10.69 -5.92
CA GLN A 74 -8.31 -11.37 -6.80
C GLN A 74 -9.76 -11.17 -6.36
N LYS A 75 -10.02 -11.19 -5.04
CA LYS A 75 -11.35 -10.88 -4.51
C LYS A 75 -11.73 -9.42 -4.78
N LEU A 76 -10.78 -8.49 -4.65
CA LEU A 76 -11.01 -7.08 -4.99
C LEU A 76 -11.38 -6.89 -6.47
N ARG A 77 -10.66 -7.53 -7.39
CA ARG A 77 -10.94 -7.49 -8.83
C ARG A 77 -12.34 -8.00 -9.18
N ASN A 78 -12.90 -8.89 -8.37
CA ASN A 78 -14.25 -9.40 -8.56
C ASN A 78 -15.31 -8.47 -7.99
N LEU A 79 -14.99 -7.72 -6.94
CA LEU A 79 -15.90 -6.83 -6.23
C LEU A 79 -15.95 -5.41 -6.82
N LEU A 80 -14.83 -4.89 -7.30
CA LEU A 80 -14.67 -3.51 -7.73
C LEU A 80 -14.87 -3.35 -9.25
N PRO A 81 -15.09 -2.11 -9.75
CA PRO A 81 -15.17 -1.82 -11.18
C PRO A 81 -14.00 -2.42 -11.99
N LYS A 82 -14.30 -2.89 -13.20
CA LYS A 82 -13.35 -3.67 -14.03
C LYS A 82 -12.27 -2.83 -14.71
N ASP A 83 -12.51 -1.53 -14.80
CA ASP A 83 -11.61 -0.52 -15.34
C ASP A 83 -10.52 -0.10 -14.34
N ILE A 84 -10.61 -0.50 -13.07
CA ILE A 84 -9.56 -0.24 -12.09
C ILE A 84 -8.28 -1.00 -12.45
N LYS A 85 -7.19 -0.25 -12.59
CA LYS A 85 -5.86 -0.79 -12.76
C LYS A 85 -5.31 -1.25 -11.42
N TYR A 86 -4.71 -2.43 -11.37
CA TYR A 86 -4.02 -2.92 -10.18
C TYR A 86 -2.53 -3.06 -10.46
N ILE A 87 -1.70 -2.58 -9.54
CA ILE A 87 -0.24 -2.63 -9.63
C ILE A 87 0.28 -3.28 -8.35
N GLU A 88 1.02 -4.38 -8.49
CA GLU A 88 1.79 -4.96 -7.40
C GLU A 88 3.10 -4.17 -7.26
N TRP A 89 3.42 -3.71 -6.06
CA TRP A 89 4.68 -3.02 -5.78
C TRP A 89 5.40 -3.66 -4.61
N ASP A 90 6.70 -3.87 -4.77
CA ASP A 90 7.51 -4.64 -3.84
C ASP A 90 8.12 -3.72 -2.78
N GLU A 91 7.73 -3.94 -1.51
CA GLU A 91 7.98 -3.05 -0.37
C GLU A 91 9.42 -3.06 0.15
N ARG A 92 10.34 -3.77 -0.51
CA ARG A 92 11.70 -4.08 -0.01
C ARG A 92 12.54 -2.87 0.44
N LEU A 93 12.23 -1.64 0.02
CA LEU A 93 12.95 -0.43 0.43
C LEU A 93 12.58 0.06 1.86
N THR A 94 11.33 -0.06 2.30
CA THR A 94 10.89 0.60 3.54
C THR A 94 11.34 -0.13 4.80
N THR A 95 11.46 -1.45 4.78
CA THR A 95 11.82 -2.23 5.99
C THR A 95 13.30 -2.05 6.38
N PHE A 96 14.19 -1.89 5.40
CA PHE A 96 15.62 -1.66 5.66
C PHE A 96 15.89 -0.22 6.12
N GLU A 97 15.23 0.76 5.48
CA GLU A 97 15.37 2.18 5.84
C GLU A 97 14.68 2.51 7.18
N ALA A 98 13.54 1.90 7.49
CA ALA A 98 12.86 2.07 8.79
C ALA A 98 13.60 1.41 9.97
N LYS A 99 14.37 0.33 9.73
CA LYS A 99 15.23 -0.28 10.76
C LYS A 99 16.47 0.56 11.09
N ASN A 100 17.00 1.29 10.10
CA ASN A 100 18.19 2.13 10.28
C ASN A 100 17.87 3.53 10.80
N SER A 101 16.61 3.95 10.78
CA SER A 101 16.12 5.18 11.41
C SER A 101 15.63 4.92 12.84
N MET A 102 16.49 4.38 13.71
CA MET A 102 16.21 4.42 15.15
C MET A 102 16.14 5.89 15.60
N ASP A 103 15.03 6.27 16.21
CA ASP A 103 14.88 7.53 16.93
C ASP A 103 16.01 7.64 17.99
N PRO A 104 16.75 8.77 18.09
CA PRO A 104 17.79 8.95 19.12
C PRO A 104 17.32 8.73 20.56
N PHE A 105 16.01 8.68 20.80
CA PHE A 105 15.40 8.38 22.10
C PHE A 105 15.05 6.88 22.32
N GLY A 106 15.47 5.98 21.42
CA GLY A 106 15.31 4.53 21.59
C GLY A 106 13.87 4.02 21.44
N LYS A 107 12.96 4.84 20.92
CA LYS A 107 11.59 4.42 20.58
C LYS A 107 11.62 3.70 19.24
N ASP A 108 10.94 2.56 19.17
CA ASP A 108 10.69 1.88 17.91
C ASP A 108 9.77 2.75 17.04
N PRO A 109 10.26 3.36 15.95
CA PRO A 109 9.45 4.23 15.11
C PRO A 109 8.20 3.50 14.61
N ARG A 110 8.30 2.17 14.42
CA ARG A 110 7.19 1.32 13.95
C ARG A 110 5.96 1.42 14.83
N LYS A 111 6.10 1.62 16.15
CA LYS A 111 4.94 1.75 17.07
C LYS A 111 4.20 3.08 16.97
N ALA A 112 4.83 4.12 16.43
CA ALA A 112 4.23 5.44 16.23
C ALA A 112 3.78 5.68 14.78
N ILE A 113 4.07 4.74 13.87
CA ILE A 113 3.98 4.91 12.41
C ILE A 113 2.87 4.06 11.78
N ASP A 114 2.20 3.18 12.53
CA ASP A 114 1.14 2.30 11.99
C ASP A 114 0.08 3.09 11.19
N ASP A 115 -0.26 4.31 11.64
CA ASP A 115 -1.26 5.18 10.99
C ASP A 115 -0.78 5.83 9.68
N VAL A 116 0.52 5.80 9.37
CA VAL A 116 1.11 6.46 8.18
C VAL A 116 1.89 5.51 7.25
N ALA A 117 2.02 4.23 7.61
CA ALA A 117 2.79 3.25 6.83
C ALA A 117 2.29 3.15 5.38
N ALA A 118 0.97 3.08 5.17
CA ALA A 118 0.37 3.03 3.84
C ALA A 118 0.67 4.28 2.99
N SER A 119 0.75 5.47 3.61
CA SER A 119 1.11 6.69 2.88
C SER A 119 2.59 6.75 2.53
N ILE A 120 3.48 6.26 3.40
CA ILE A 120 4.92 6.15 3.11
C ILE A 120 5.14 5.19 1.95
N PHE A 121 4.46 4.04 1.97
CA PHE A 121 4.45 3.07 0.88
C PHE A 121 4.01 3.73 -0.44
N LEU A 122 2.86 4.41 -0.44
CA LEU A 122 2.37 5.05 -1.65
C LEU A 122 3.32 6.15 -2.15
N GLN A 123 3.87 6.97 -1.25
CA GLN A 123 4.81 8.02 -1.63
C GLN A 123 6.04 7.45 -2.31
N SER A 124 6.60 6.37 -1.75
CA SER A 124 7.78 5.72 -2.32
C SER A 124 7.51 5.16 -3.72
N TYR A 125 6.32 4.60 -3.96
CA TYR A 125 5.87 4.24 -5.31
C TYR A 125 5.83 5.46 -6.24
N LEU A 126 5.17 6.54 -5.86
CA LEU A 126 5.05 7.76 -6.68
C LEU A 126 6.44 8.32 -7.04
N ASP A 127 7.34 8.42 -6.06
CA ASP A 127 8.70 8.93 -6.25
C ASP A 127 9.53 8.05 -7.20
N SER A 128 9.36 6.72 -7.15
CA SER A 128 10.02 5.80 -8.08
C SER A 128 9.58 6.03 -9.53
N THR A 129 8.28 6.28 -9.75
CA THR A 129 7.74 6.53 -11.09
C THR A 129 8.18 7.88 -11.67
N LYS A 130 8.37 8.90 -10.82
CA LYS A 130 8.92 10.20 -11.23
C LYS A 130 10.34 10.10 -11.74
N LYS A 131 11.22 9.42 -10.98
CA LYS A 131 12.62 9.21 -11.39
C LYS A 131 12.70 8.49 -12.74
N SER A 132 11.82 7.53 -12.99
CA SER A 132 11.76 6.84 -14.28
C SER A 132 11.33 7.75 -15.44
N LYS A 133 10.52 8.79 -15.19
CA LYS A 133 10.06 9.73 -16.23
C LYS A 133 11.07 10.83 -16.54
N ASN A 134 11.88 11.24 -15.55
CA ASN A 134 12.89 12.28 -15.73
C ASN A 134 14.22 11.78 -16.32
N ASN A 135 14.35 10.47 -16.56
CA ASN A 135 15.54 9.84 -17.14
C ASN A 135 15.34 9.41 -18.62
N LEU A 136 14.33 9.97 -19.28
CA LEU A 136 14.02 9.84 -20.72
C LEU A 136 13.96 11.23 -21.33
#